data_AF-A0A945YX93-F1
#
_entry.id   AF-A0A945YX93-F1
#
_cell.length_a   1.000
_cell.length_b   1.000
_cell.length_c   1.000
_cell.angle_alpha   90.00
_cell.angle_beta   90.00
_cell.angle_gamma   90.00
#
_symmetry.space_group_name_H-M   'P 1'
#
loop_
_entity.id
_entity.type
_entity.pdbx_description
1 polymer ?
#
loop_
_entity_poly.entity_id
_entity_poly.type
_entity_poly.pdbx_seq_one_letter_code
_entity_poly.pdbx_strand_id
1 'polypeptide(L)'
;MVRLTQTEKWVKKWFRNLPPTHKLLFIYLTEACNNAGFYEVDTENICYFTKLSEEEVGEILQSSSFKKDVVVKDEWLWIKDFLVHQKNFPLNDNNNAHKQIIRQINEQKKRFPMSQALVGKKVVEKASKIPTEGKTPFESVWSLYDKKVGSNERLRNKWNKLSIETQDAIMKHIPQYKQSQPSKQYRKNFETYLNQESWNDEIISTEVGGQPQKKYERLI
;
A
#
# COMPACT_ATOMS: atom_id res chain seq x y z
N MET A 1 12.94 17.82 -2.98
CA MET A 1 11.89 16.85 -3.36
C MET A 1 11.21 17.37 -4.61
N VAL A 2 10.99 16.53 -5.62
CA VAL A 2 10.26 16.95 -6.83
C VAL A 2 8.78 17.10 -6.50
N ARG A 3 8.16 18.20 -6.92
CA ARG A 3 6.72 18.44 -6.78
C ARG A 3 6.01 18.00 -8.06
N LEU A 4 5.05 17.10 -7.94
CA LEU A 4 4.17 16.71 -9.05
C LEU A 4 2.99 17.68 -9.13
N THR A 5 2.67 18.13 -10.34
CA THR A 5 1.52 19.00 -10.61
C THR A 5 0.69 18.40 -11.72
N GLN A 6 -0.63 18.30 -11.52
CA GLN A 6 -1.54 17.86 -12.58
C GLN A 6 -1.77 19.02 -13.55
N THR A 7 -1.22 18.92 -14.75
CA THR A 7 -1.35 19.95 -15.79
C THR A 7 -2.80 20.15 -16.22
N GLU A 8 -3.62 19.10 -16.19
CA GLU A 8 -5.04 19.16 -16.54
C GLU A 8 -5.92 19.89 -15.52
N LYS A 9 -5.40 20.29 -14.34
CA LYS A 9 -6.22 21.01 -13.34
C LYS A 9 -6.83 22.29 -13.90
N TRP A 10 -6.14 22.97 -14.82
CA TRP A 10 -6.59 24.21 -15.47
C TRP A 10 -7.92 24.08 -16.21
N VAL A 11 -8.27 22.89 -16.70
CA VAL A 11 -9.57 22.65 -17.37
C VAL A 11 -10.64 22.12 -16.43
N LYS A 12 -10.27 21.64 -15.24
CA LYS A 12 -11.21 21.11 -14.24
C LYS A 12 -12.00 22.26 -13.60
N LYS A 13 -13.33 22.08 -13.48
CA LYS A 13 -14.27 23.10 -12.96
C LYS A 13 -13.83 23.71 -11.62
N TRP A 14 -13.30 22.89 -10.71
CA TRP A 14 -12.89 23.34 -9.38
C TRP A 14 -11.77 24.38 -9.43
N PHE A 15 -10.73 24.18 -10.25
CA PHE A 15 -9.58 25.09 -10.35
C PHE A 15 -9.81 26.19 -11.38
N ARG A 16 -10.43 25.88 -12.53
CA ARG A 16 -10.69 26.84 -13.60
C ARG A 16 -11.46 28.07 -13.10
N ASN A 17 -12.43 27.84 -12.22
CA ASN A 17 -13.31 28.90 -11.69
C ASN A 17 -12.73 29.64 -10.48
N LEU A 18 -11.54 29.29 -9.99
CA LEU A 18 -10.89 30.05 -8.92
C LEU A 18 -10.45 31.43 -9.43
N PRO A 19 -10.61 32.49 -8.61
CA PRO A 19 -9.98 33.78 -8.88
C PRO A 19 -8.46 33.64 -9.08
N PRO A 20 -7.82 34.53 -9.85
CA PRO A 20 -6.36 34.49 -10.07
C PRO A 20 -5.54 34.44 -8.78
N THR A 21 -5.91 35.23 -7.77
CA THR A 21 -5.24 35.26 -6.45
C THR A 21 -5.35 33.94 -5.71
N HIS A 22 -6.51 33.27 -5.78
CA HIS A 22 -6.71 31.95 -5.19
C HIS A 22 -5.85 30.90 -5.90
N LYS A 23 -5.78 30.94 -7.25
CA LYS A 23 -4.91 30.04 -8.02
C LYS A 23 -3.44 30.22 -7.63
N LEU A 24 -3.00 31.47 -7.50
CA LEU A 24 -1.65 31.83 -7.11
C LEU A 24 -1.32 31.29 -5.71
N LEU A 25 -2.17 31.56 -4.72
CA LEU A 25 -1.95 31.08 -3.36
C LEU A 25 -1.96 29.55 -3.31
N PHE A 26 -2.89 28.88 -4.02
CA PHE A 26 -2.92 27.41 -4.07
C PHE A 26 -1.62 26.83 -4.62
N ILE A 27 -1.13 27.36 -5.76
CA ILE A 27 0.11 26.89 -6.38
C ILE A 27 1.27 27.10 -5.41
N TYR A 28 1.42 28.29 -4.85
CA TYR A 28 2.45 28.60 -3.86
C TYR A 28 2.44 27.59 -2.70
N LEU A 29 1.28 27.36 -2.08
CA LEU A 29 1.15 26.45 -0.95
C LEU A 29 1.53 25.01 -1.33
N THR A 30 1.11 24.53 -2.51
CA THR A 30 1.50 23.19 -2.98
C THR A 30 3.00 23.03 -3.18
N GLU A 31 3.70 24.11 -3.51
CA GLU A 31 5.15 24.10 -3.72
C GLU A 31 5.91 24.28 -2.40
N ALA A 32 5.40 25.12 -1.50
CA ALA A 32 6.03 25.49 -0.24
C ALA A 32 5.80 24.52 0.93
N CYS A 33 4.72 23.72 0.90
CA CYS A 33 4.42 22.76 1.97
C CYS A 33 5.47 21.64 2.08
N ASN A 34 5.47 20.91 3.21
CA ASN A 34 6.32 19.75 3.41
C ASN A 34 5.85 18.52 2.60
N ASN A 35 6.57 17.40 2.72
CA ASN A 35 6.26 16.18 1.97
C ASN A 35 4.98 15.46 2.38
N ALA A 36 4.35 15.86 3.49
CA ALA A 36 3.04 15.39 3.91
C ALA A 36 1.90 16.35 3.53
N GLY A 37 2.21 17.51 2.93
CA GLY A 37 1.21 18.53 2.57
C GLY A 37 0.85 19.48 3.71
N PHE A 38 1.66 19.53 4.77
CA PHE A 38 1.52 20.52 5.85
C PHE A 38 2.43 21.72 5.62
N TYR A 39 1.97 22.89 6.02
CA TYR A 39 2.77 24.11 6.00
C TYR A 39 2.50 24.89 7.29
N GLU A 40 3.57 25.29 7.96
CA GLU A 40 3.51 26.21 9.09
C GLU A 40 3.28 27.60 8.52
N VAL A 41 2.20 28.25 8.93
CA VAL A 41 1.73 29.50 8.31
C VAL A 41 2.75 30.59 8.59
N ASP A 42 3.41 31.03 7.52
CA ASP A 42 4.27 32.20 7.51
C ASP A 42 3.67 33.22 6.55
N THR A 43 2.82 34.10 7.11
CA THR A 43 2.11 35.12 6.35
C THR A 43 3.07 36.08 5.66
N GLU A 44 4.19 36.43 6.31
CA GLU A 44 5.20 37.33 5.74
C GLU A 44 5.79 36.73 4.47
N ASN A 45 6.21 35.46 4.50
CA ASN A 45 6.71 34.77 3.32
C ASN A 45 5.66 34.60 2.23
N ILE A 46 4.42 34.25 2.60
CA ILE A 46 3.31 34.17 1.63
C ILE A 46 3.15 35.52 0.91
N CYS A 47 3.02 36.61 1.66
CA CYS A 47 2.86 37.97 1.11
C CYS A 47 4.06 38.36 0.27
N TYR A 48 5.28 38.07 0.72
CA TYR A 48 6.51 38.40 0.01
C TYR A 48 6.58 37.74 -1.38
N PHE A 49 6.31 36.45 -1.48
CA PHE A 49 6.42 35.70 -2.75
C PHE A 49 5.21 35.86 -3.66
N THR A 50 4.01 35.95 -3.10
CA THR A 50 2.77 36.04 -3.89
C THR A 50 2.37 37.48 -4.22
N LYS A 51 2.92 38.46 -3.51
CA LYS A 51 2.54 39.88 -3.55
C LYS A 51 1.08 40.15 -3.17
N LEU A 52 0.43 39.18 -2.55
CA LEU A 52 -0.87 39.37 -1.90
C LEU A 52 -0.68 40.14 -0.60
N SER A 53 -1.67 40.95 -0.23
CA SER A 53 -1.73 41.55 1.10
C SER A 53 -2.10 40.50 2.15
N GLU A 54 -1.80 40.79 3.41
CA GLU A 54 -2.20 39.92 4.53
C GLU A 54 -3.73 39.75 4.61
N GLU A 55 -4.48 40.81 4.28
CA GLU A 55 -5.95 40.78 4.19
C GLU A 55 -6.42 39.81 3.10
N GLU A 56 -5.85 39.90 1.88
CA GLU A 56 -6.18 38.99 0.77
C GLU A 56 -5.86 37.54 1.15
N VAL A 57 -4.72 37.27 1.78
CA VAL A 57 -4.35 35.92 2.24
C VAL A 57 -5.38 35.39 3.24
N GLY A 58 -5.75 36.22 4.22
CA GLY A 58 -6.77 35.87 5.21
C GLY A 58 -8.13 35.55 4.58
N GLU A 59 -8.60 36.41 3.67
CA GLU A 59 -9.85 36.21 2.94
C GLU A 59 -9.84 34.92 2.10
N ILE A 60 -8.76 34.68 1.35
CA ILE A 60 -8.63 33.50 0.50
C ILE A 60 -8.66 32.22 1.35
N LEU A 61 -7.87 32.17 2.42
CA LEU A 61 -7.82 31.02 3.34
C LEU A 61 -9.17 30.77 4.03
N GLN A 62 -9.98 31.81 4.22
CA GLN A 62 -11.32 31.71 4.80
C GLN A 62 -12.42 31.40 3.78
N SER A 63 -12.14 31.55 2.48
CA SER A 63 -13.12 31.34 1.41
C SER A 63 -13.63 29.89 1.33
N SER A 64 -14.90 29.72 0.96
CA SER A 64 -15.54 28.41 0.87
C SER A 64 -14.98 27.52 -0.24
N SER A 65 -14.39 28.12 -1.29
CA SER A 65 -13.71 27.40 -2.37
C SER A 65 -12.39 26.82 -1.88
N PHE A 66 -11.61 27.58 -1.10
CA PHE A 66 -10.30 27.16 -0.62
C PHE A 66 -10.37 26.19 0.55
N LYS A 67 -11.31 26.40 1.50
CA LYS A 67 -11.55 25.50 2.65
C LYS A 67 -11.87 24.05 2.27
N LYS A 68 -12.31 23.82 1.03
CA LYS A 68 -12.56 22.46 0.51
C LYS A 68 -11.25 21.69 0.37
N ASP A 69 -10.18 22.35 -0.04
CA ASP A 69 -8.90 21.71 -0.37
C ASP A 69 -7.80 22.02 0.67
N VAL A 70 -7.91 23.12 1.41
CA VAL A 70 -6.93 23.56 2.40
C VAL A 70 -7.61 23.78 3.76
N VAL A 71 -7.10 23.15 4.80
CA VAL A 71 -7.59 23.30 6.18
C VAL A 71 -6.55 24.08 6.98
N VAL A 72 -6.96 25.15 7.63
CA VAL A 72 -6.10 25.94 8.53
C VAL A 72 -6.50 25.69 9.97
N LYS A 73 -5.52 25.42 10.85
CA LYS A 73 -5.72 25.22 12.29
C LYS A 73 -4.41 25.41 13.07
N ASP A 74 -4.49 26.13 14.18
CA ASP A 74 -3.40 26.34 15.13
C ASP A 74 -2.08 26.75 14.44
N GLU A 75 -2.11 27.80 13.61
CA GLU A 75 -0.97 28.33 12.82
C GLU A 75 -0.38 27.36 11.78
N TRP A 76 -1.06 26.25 11.52
CA TRP A 76 -0.69 25.31 10.46
C TRP A 76 -1.78 25.25 9.40
N LEU A 77 -1.40 24.89 8.19
CA LEU A 77 -2.34 24.47 7.15
C LEU A 77 -2.01 23.08 6.64
N TRP A 78 -3.05 22.42 6.14
CA TRP A 78 -2.99 21.11 5.53
C TRP A 78 -3.70 21.11 4.17
N ILE A 79 -2.99 20.69 3.13
CA ILE A 79 -3.52 20.53 1.77
C ILE A 79 -4.06 19.10 1.63
N LYS A 80 -5.37 18.97 1.47
CA LYS A 80 -6.04 17.69 1.28
C LYS A 80 -5.60 17.03 -0.02
N ASP A 81 -5.59 15.70 -0.01
CA ASP A 81 -5.20 14.85 -1.15
C ASP A 81 -3.80 15.11 -1.73
N PHE A 82 -2.97 15.93 -1.06
CA PHE A 82 -1.61 16.23 -1.50
C PHE A 82 -0.80 14.96 -1.74
N LEU A 83 -0.86 14.00 -0.83
CA LEU A 83 -0.14 12.72 -0.95
C LEU A 83 -0.61 11.88 -2.15
N VAL A 84 -1.90 11.93 -2.48
CA VAL A 84 -2.45 11.26 -3.67
C VAL A 84 -1.88 11.91 -4.93
N HIS A 85 -1.88 13.24 -4.99
CA HIS A 85 -1.31 13.98 -6.12
C HIS A 85 0.20 13.82 -6.27
N GLN A 86 0.92 13.68 -5.16
CA GLN A 86 2.36 13.40 -5.14
C GLN A 86 2.71 11.92 -5.36
N LYS A 87 1.72 11.04 -5.59
CA LYS A 87 1.89 9.58 -5.75
C LYS A 87 2.60 8.92 -4.55
N ASN A 88 2.45 9.50 -3.36
CA ASN A 88 2.97 8.99 -2.10
C ASN A 88 1.91 8.24 -1.28
N PHE A 89 0.66 8.17 -1.76
CA PHE A 89 -0.43 7.43 -1.14
C PHE A 89 -0.79 6.18 -1.97
N PRO A 90 -1.05 5.01 -1.35
CA PRO A 90 -1.03 4.73 0.09
C PRO A 90 0.39 4.71 0.68
N LEU A 91 0.50 5.13 1.95
CA LEU A 91 1.78 5.12 2.66
C LEU A 91 2.18 3.68 3.02
N ASN A 92 3.50 3.46 3.08
CA ASN A 92 4.13 2.18 3.35
C ASN A 92 5.35 2.46 4.24
N ASP A 93 5.32 1.99 5.47
CA ASP A 93 6.37 2.19 6.48
C ASP A 93 7.70 1.52 6.11
N ASN A 94 7.66 0.48 5.29
CA ASN A 94 8.86 -0.17 4.75
C ASN A 94 9.55 0.68 3.68
N ASN A 95 8.85 1.64 3.06
CA ASN A 95 9.47 2.59 2.14
C ASN A 95 10.18 3.70 2.93
N ASN A 96 11.51 3.77 2.80
CA ASN A 96 12.31 4.80 3.46
C ASN A 96 11.85 6.24 3.14
N ALA A 97 11.38 6.50 1.91
CA ALA A 97 10.88 7.82 1.53
C ALA A 97 9.57 8.21 2.25
N HIS A 98 8.78 7.21 2.69
CA HIS A 98 7.53 7.43 3.40
C HIS A 98 7.72 7.61 4.90
N LYS A 99 8.85 7.17 5.48
CA LYS A 99 9.11 7.28 6.93
C LYS A 99 9.01 8.72 7.43
N GLN A 100 9.58 9.67 6.71
CA GLN A 100 9.50 11.09 7.07
C GLN A 100 8.07 11.63 6.95
N ILE A 101 7.32 11.22 5.92
CA ILE A 101 5.92 11.60 5.72
C ILE A 101 5.07 11.11 6.89
N ILE A 102 5.23 9.83 7.27
CA ILE A 102 4.53 9.21 8.40
C ILE A 102 4.84 9.96 9.71
N ARG A 103 6.11 10.34 9.93
CA ARG A 103 6.50 11.12 11.10
C ARG A 103 5.75 12.46 11.17
N GLN A 104 5.75 13.22 10.08
CA GLN A 104 5.05 14.52 9.99
C GLN A 104 3.54 14.38 10.19
N ILE A 105 2.91 13.34 9.62
CA ILE A 105 1.49 13.06 9.86
C ILE A 105 1.23 12.81 11.35
N ASN A 106 2.08 12.02 12.01
CA ASN A 106 1.94 11.72 13.42
C ASN A 106 2.12 12.96 14.32
N GLU A 107 3.01 13.88 13.95
CA GLU A 107 3.19 15.17 14.62
C GLU A 107 1.92 16.05 14.51
N GLN A 108 1.25 16.01 13.35
CA GLN A 108 0.11 16.87 13.04
C GLN A 108 -1.27 16.27 13.34
N LYS A 109 -1.35 14.98 13.71
CA LYS A 109 -2.62 14.25 13.93
C LYS A 109 -3.56 14.86 14.98
N LYS A 110 -3.01 15.58 15.97
CA LYS A 110 -3.80 16.24 17.01
C LYS A 110 -4.47 17.52 16.48
N ARG A 111 -3.79 18.24 15.59
CA ARG A 111 -4.30 19.45 14.96
C ARG A 111 -5.33 19.07 13.92
N PHE A 112 -4.92 18.28 12.93
CA PHE A 112 -5.78 17.86 11.84
C PHE A 112 -6.30 16.46 12.11
N PRO A 113 -7.62 16.28 12.34
CA PRO A 113 -8.24 14.96 12.28
C PRO A 113 -8.25 14.54 10.81
N MET A 114 -7.09 14.08 10.33
CA MET A 114 -6.93 13.44 9.03
C MET A 114 -8.03 12.38 8.97
N SER A 115 -8.92 12.45 7.96
CA SER A 115 -9.91 11.40 7.80
C SER A 115 -9.17 10.06 7.76
N GLN A 116 -9.70 9.04 8.43
CA GLN A 116 -9.14 7.68 8.39
C GLN A 116 -8.91 7.18 6.95
N ALA A 117 -9.52 7.83 5.94
CA ALA A 117 -9.29 7.61 4.53
C ALA A 117 -7.86 7.93 4.04
N LEU A 118 -7.12 8.85 4.68
CA LEU A 118 -5.71 9.15 4.36
C LEU A 118 -4.71 8.37 5.21
N VAL A 119 -5.20 7.68 6.24
CA VAL A 119 -4.47 6.67 7.02
C VAL A 119 -5.17 5.31 6.82
N GLY A 120 -5.45 4.95 5.56
CA GLY A 120 -5.84 3.60 5.17
C GLY A 120 -4.68 2.98 4.39
N LYS A 121 -3.79 2.16 4.95
CA LYS A 121 -3.98 1.13 5.98
C LYS A 121 -2.99 1.27 7.15
N LYS A 122 -3.52 1.03 8.35
CA LYS A 122 -2.85 0.85 9.65
C LYS A 122 -1.49 0.13 9.55
N VAL A 123 -0.47 0.71 10.18
CA VAL A 123 0.63 -0.07 10.77
C VAL A 123 0.20 -0.45 12.18
N VAL A 124 -0.20 -1.71 12.29
CA VAL A 124 -0.15 -2.60 13.46
C VAL A 124 -0.85 -2.12 14.74
N GLU A 125 -2.12 -2.51 14.87
CA GLU A 125 -2.58 -3.11 16.11
C GLU A 125 -3.00 -4.56 15.83
N LYS A 126 -2.55 -5.45 16.72
CA LYS A 126 -2.81 -6.89 16.75
C LYS A 126 -4.31 -7.19 16.52
N ALA A 127 -4.55 -8.22 15.70
CA ALA A 127 -5.73 -9.07 15.66
C ALA A 127 -7.12 -8.41 15.64
N SER A 128 -7.74 -8.37 14.45
CA SER A 128 -9.13 -8.82 14.24
C SER A 128 -9.41 -9.03 12.75
N LYS A 129 -9.96 -10.21 12.43
CA LYS A 129 -10.51 -10.66 11.14
C LYS A 129 -11.72 -9.74 10.79
N ILE A 130 -12.28 -9.59 9.58
CA ILE A 130 -12.86 -10.53 8.60
C ILE A 130 -13.19 -9.71 7.27
N PRO A 131 -13.87 -10.22 6.24
CA PRO A 131 -13.41 -10.87 5.00
C PRO A 131 -13.53 -10.00 3.71
N THR A 132 -12.68 -10.27 2.71
CA THR A 132 -13.14 -10.26 1.31
C THR A 132 -13.88 -11.57 1.10
N GLU A 133 -15.21 -11.54 0.99
CA GLU A 133 -16.02 -12.75 0.80
C GLU A 133 -15.39 -13.66 -0.28
N GLY A 134 -15.01 -14.86 0.13
CA GLY A 134 -14.49 -15.92 -0.75
C GLY A 134 -12.98 -16.16 -0.79
N LYS A 135 -12.10 -15.20 -0.49
CA LYS A 135 -10.64 -15.45 -0.61
C LYS A 135 -10.04 -16.13 0.64
N THR A 136 -9.25 -17.18 0.40
CA THR A 136 -8.51 -17.88 1.47
C THR A 136 -7.33 -17.04 1.96
N PRO A 137 -7.19 -16.76 3.27
CA PRO A 137 -6.02 -16.07 3.81
C PRO A 137 -4.71 -16.80 3.51
N PHE A 138 -3.65 -16.06 3.18
CA PHE A 138 -2.32 -16.64 2.91
C PHE A 138 -1.81 -17.52 4.06
N GLU A 139 -2.06 -17.13 5.31
CA GLU A 139 -1.70 -17.89 6.49
C GLU A 139 -2.28 -19.32 6.49
N SER A 140 -3.52 -19.48 6.01
CA SER A 140 -4.20 -20.77 5.95
C SER A 140 -3.51 -21.69 4.95
N VAL A 141 -3.26 -21.21 3.72
CA VAL A 141 -2.57 -22.02 2.70
C VAL A 141 -1.11 -22.28 3.07
N TRP A 142 -0.44 -21.30 3.69
CA TRP A 142 0.96 -21.42 4.10
C TRP A 142 1.15 -22.49 5.18
N SER A 143 0.21 -22.57 6.12
CA SER A 143 0.18 -23.64 7.12
C SER A 143 -0.21 -24.98 6.50
N LEU A 144 -1.17 -25.00 5.57
CA LEU A 144 -1.62 -26.23 4.91
C LEU A 144 -0.50 -26.88 4.09
N TYR A 145 0.25 -26.06 3.34
CA TYR A 145 1.36 -26.51 2.49
C TYR A 145 2.52 -27.11 3.30
N ASP A 146 2.78 -26.56 4.49
CA ASP A 146 3.76 -27.09 5.44
C ASP A 146 5.18 -27.25 4.84
N LYS A 147 5.59 -26.37 3.90
CA LYS A 147 6.99 -26.22 3.47
C LYS A 147 7.37 -24.75 3.46
N LYS A 148 7.90 -24.28 4.59
CA LYS A 148 8.13 -22.86 4.88
C LYS A 148 9.46 -22.36 4.31
N VAL A 149 9.60 -22.36 2.99
CA VAL A 149 10.82 -21.93 2.28
C VAL A 149 10.49 -20.80 1.31
N GLY A 150 11.27 -19.72 1.34
CA GLY A 150 11.11 -18.54 0.48
C GLY A 150 10.70 -17.28 1.26
N SER A 151 10.58 -16.16 0.54
CA SER A 151 10.14 -14.89 1.13
C SER A 151 8.62 -14.88 1.36
N ASN A 152 8.21 -14.91 2.63
CA ASN A 152 6.80 -14.87 3.03
C ASN A 152 6.04 -13.67 2.43
N GLU A 153 6.68 -12.51 2.35
CA GLU A 153 6.05 -11.30 1.81
C GLU A 153 5.80 -11.41 0.31
N ARG A 154 6.77 -11.93 -0.44
CA ARG A 154 6.62 -12.17 -1.89
C ARG A 154 5.52 -13.19 -2.17
N LEU A 155 5.50 -14.30 -1.42
CA LEU A 155 4.51 -15.37 -1.59
C LEU A 155 3.10 -14.92 -1.20
N ARG A 156 2.98 -14.13 -0.13
CA ARG A 156 1.72 -13.50 0.27
C ARG A 156 1.17 -12.58 -0.81
N ASN A 157 2.02 -11.71 -1.36
CA ASN A 157 1.63 -10.81 -2.43
C ASN A 157 1.21 -11.57 -3.69
N LYS A 158 1.88 -12.70 -3.97
CA LYS A 158 1.52 -13.57 -5.09
C LYS A 158 0.18 -14.27 -4.87
N TRP A 159 -0.03 -14.86 -3.69
CA TRP A 159 -1.27 -15.54 -3.32
C TRP A 159 -2.49 -14.62 -3.36
N ASN A 160 -2.35 -13.39 -2.85
CA ASN A 160 -3.44 -12.42 -2.80
C ASN A 160 -3.87 -11.92 -4.19
N LYS A 161 -2.99 -12.02 -5.20
CA LYS A 161 -3.27 -11.67 -6.59
C LYS A 161 -4.04 -12.75 -7.34
N LEU A 162 -4.07 -13.99 -6.84
CA LEU A 162 -4.82 -15.08 -7.45
C LEU A 162 -6.34 -14.83 -7.33
N SER A 163 -7.11 -15.36 -8.29
CA SER A 163 -8.57 -15.34 -8.23
C SER A 163 -9.09 -16.30 -7.15
N ILE A 164 -10.37 -16.17 -6.76
CA ILE A 164 -10.98 -17.04 -5.74
C ILE A 164 -10.97 -18.49 -6.24
N GLU A 165 -11.34 -18.70 -7.50
CA GLU A 165 -11.40 -20.00 -8.15
C GLU A 165 -10.03 -20.68 -8.15
N THR A 166 -8.96 -19.92 -8.43
CA THR A 166 -7.59 -20.44 -8.37
C THR A 166 -7.18 -20.79 -6.93
N GLN A 167 -7.53 -19.96 -5.96
CA GLN A 167 -7.23 -20.25 -4.55
C GLN A 167 -7.94 -21.52 -4.08
N ASP A 168 -9.20 -21.71 -4.46
CA ASP A 168 -9.98 -22.90 -4.13
C ASP A 168 -9.42 -24.16 -4.79
N ALA A 169 -9.02 -24.08 -6.06
CA ALA A 169 -8.36 -25.18 -6.76
C ALA A 169 -7.06 -25.61 -6.06
N ILE A 170 -6.24 -24.63 -5.66
CA ILE A 170 -5.01 -24.89 -4.91
C ILE A 170 -5.32 -25.52 -3.54
N MET A 171 -6.30 -24.98 -2.82
CA MET A 171 -6.70 -25.49 -1.50
C MET A 171 -7.23 -26.92 -1.56
N LYS A 172 -7.93 -27.29 -2.64
CA LYS A 172 -8.40 -28.66 -2.90
C LYS A 172 -7.24 -29.60 -3.27
N HIS A 173 -6.25 -29.12 -4.01
CA HIS A 173 -5.13 -29.93 -4.48
C HIS A 173 -4.07 -30.22 -3.40
N ILE A 174 -3.74 -29.25 -2.53
CA ILE A 174 -2.64 -29.39 -1.55
C ILE A 174 -2.76 -30.66 -0.67
N PRO A 175 -3.94 -31.02 -0.10
CA PRO A 175 -4.07 -32.24 0.70
C PRO A 175 -3.69 -33.50 -0.09
N GLN A 176 -4.14 -33.61 -1.33
CA GLN A 176 -3.87 -34.75 -2.20
C GLN A 176 -2.38 -34.79 -2.60
N TYR A 177 -1.78 -33.64 -2.89
CA TYR A 177 -0.34 -33.51 -3.15
C TYR A 177 0.53 -33.92 -1.96
N LYS A 178 0.09 -33.65 -0.72
CA LYS A 178 0.79 -34.09 0.49
C LYS A 178 0.69 -35.60 0.70
N GLN A 179 -0.41 -36.21 0.28
CA GLN A 179 -0.59 -37.67 0.36
C GLN A 179 0.29 -38.39 -0.65
N SER A 180 0.44 -37.87 -1.87
CA SER A 180 1.34 -38.45 -2.89
C SER A 180 2.82 -38.19 -2.59
N GLN A 181 3.15 -37.07 -1.93
CA GLN A 181 4.51 -36.74 -1.51
C GLN A 181 4.59 -36.57 0.02
N PRO A 182 4.56 -37.67 0.79
CA PRO A 182 4.54 -37.63 2.25
C PRO A 182 5.84 -37.05 2.83
N SER A 183 6.96 -37.24 2.15
CA SER A 183 8.23 -36.65 2.56
C SER A 183 8.39 -35.20 2.09
N LYS A 184 8.43 -34.29 3.06
CA LYS A 184 8.47 -32.82 2.89
C LYS A 184 9.66 -32.31 2.06
N GLN A 185 10.77 -33.04 2.03
CA GLN A 185 11.96 -32.63 1.26
C GLN A 185 11.75 -32.71 -0.25
N TYR A 186 10.90 -33.63 -0.72
CA TYR A 186 10.64 -33.85 -2.15
C TYR A 186 9.49 -33.00 -2.71
N ARG A 187 8.72 -32.32 -1.83
CA ARG A 187 7.69 -31.36 -2.25
C ARG A 187 8.34 -30.16 -2.94
N LYS A 188 7.73 -29.61 -3.98
CA LYS A 188 8.17 -28.35 -4.59
C LYS A 188 8.19 -27.23 -3.51
N ASN A 189 9.01 -26.20 -3.69
CA ASN A 189 8.85 -25.00 -2.86
C ASN A 189 7.51 -24.34 -3.22
N PHE A 190 6.85 -23.68 -2.26
CA PHE A 190 5.53 -23.08 -2.52
C PHE A 190 5.60 -22.05 -3.66
N GLU A 191 6.73 -21.33 -3.76
CA GLU A 191 7.00 -20.42 -4.88
C GLU A 191 6.95 -21.13 -6.24
N THR A 192 7.68 -22.25 -6.35
CA THR A 192 7.75 -23.08 -7.55
C THR A 192 6.39 -23.69 -7.87
N TYR A 193 5.68 -24.20 -6.85
CA TYR A 193 4.33 -24.74 -6.97
C TYR A 193 3.35 -23.70 -7.53
N LEU A 194 3.42 -22.46 -7.04
CA LEU A 194 2.60 -21.36 -7.56
C LEU A 194 3.06 -20.83 -8.94
N ASN A 195 4.34 -20.99 -9.31
CA ASN A 195 4.87 -20.52 -10.60
C ASN A 195 4.52 -21.48 -11.74
N GLN A 196 4.53 -22.78 -11.44
CA GLN A 196 4.29 -23.84 -12.42
C GLN A 196 2.83 -24.25 -12.52
N GLU A 197 1.94 -23.57 -11.80
CA GLU A 197 0.53 -23.91 -11.73
C GLU A 197 0.26 -25.38 -11.36
N SER A 198 1.08 -25.91 -10.45
CA SER A 198 1.12 -27.34 -10.15
C SER A 198 -0.13 -27.90 -9.47
N TRP A 199 -1.17 -27.10 -9.26
CA TRP A 199 -2.51 -27.60 -8.91
C TRP A 199 -3.25 -28.20 -10.12
N ASN A 200 -2.74 -27.98 -11.34
CA ASN A 200 -3.22 -28.59 -12.58
C ASN A 200 -2.46 -29.90 -12.93
N ASP A 201 -1.38 -30.22 -12.20
CA ASP A 201 -0.56 -31.40 -12.46
C ASP A 201 -1.28 -32.69 -11.98
N GLU A 202 -1.04 -33.82 -12.65
CA GLU A 202 -1.56 -35.12 -12.20
C GLU A 202 -0.90 -35.57 -10.88
N ILE A 203 -1.72 -36.06 -9.96
CA ILE A 203 -1.26 -36.61 -8.68
C ILE A 203 -0.94 -38.08 -8.88
N ILE A 204 0.33 -38.38 -9.10
CA ILE A 204 0.82 -39.76 -9.18
C ILE A 204 0.78 -40.36 -7.77
N SER A 205 -0.22 -41.22 -7.48
CA SER A 205 -0.24 -42.02 -6.27
C SER A 205 0.80 -43.13 -6.40
N THR A 206 1.89 -43.08 -5.64
CA THR A 206 2.69 -44.28 -5.42
C THR A 206 1.88 -45.20 -4.52
N GLU A 207 1.07 -46.07 -5.12
CA GLU A 207 0.73 -47.32 -4.46
C GLU A 207 2.03 -47.98 -4.02
N VAL A 208 2.05 -48.46 -2.78
CA VAL A 208 3.22 -49.00 -2.10
C VAL A 208 3.85 -50.09 -2.97
N GLY A 209 4.96 -49.76 -3.63
CA GLY A 209 5.68 -50.67 -4.52
C GLY A 209 7.17 -50.47 -4.37
N GLY A 210 7.78 -51.28 -3.50
CA GLY A 210 9.18 -51.73 -3.53
C GLY A 210 10.28 -50.68 -3.71
N GLN A 211 11.06 -50.43 -2.65
CA GLN A 211 12.40 -49.87 -2.84
C GLN A 211 13.24 -50.80 -3.73
N PRO A 212 13.90 -50.33 -4.80
CA PRO A 212 15.05 -51.03 -5.34
C PRO A 212 16.21 -50.78 -4.39
N GLN A 213 16.49 -51.77 -3.55
CA GLN A 213 17.64 -51.81 -2.65
C GLN A 213 18.90 -51.89 -3.52
N LYS A 214 19.65 -50.78 -3.62
CA LYS A 214 20.99 -50.81 -4.24
C LYS A 214 21.91 -51.63 -3.35
N LYS A 215 22.07 -52.90 -3.72
CA LYS A 215 23.07 -53.82 -3.18
C LYS A 215 24.45 -53.37 -3.68
N TYR A 216 25.25 -52.74 -2.82
CA TYR A 216 26.68 -52.57 -3.10
C TYR A 216 27.39 -53.84 -2.63
N GLU A 217 27.64 -54.76 -3.57
CA GLU A 217 28.58 -55.85 -3.35
C GLU A 217 29.99 -55.25 -3.38
N ARG A 218 30.66 -55.27 -2.22
CA ARG A 218 32.11 -55.08 -2.16
C ARG A 218 32.76 -56.36 -2.66
N LEU A 219 33.35 -56.31 -3.84
CA LEU A 219 34.33 -57.30 -4.28
C LEU A 219 35.60 -57.07 -3.46
N ILE A 220 36.01 -58.13 -2.75
CA ILE A 220 37.32 -58.31 -2.12
C ILE A 220 38.31 -58.66 -3.22
#